data_AF-A0A4Q0STP7-F1
#
_entry.id   AF-A0A4Q0STP7-F1
#
_cell.length_a   1.000
_cell.length_b   1.000
_cell.length_c   1.000
_cell.angle_alpha   90.00
_cell.angle_beta   90.00
_cell.angle_gamma   90.00
#
_symmetry.space_group_name_H-M   'P 1'
#
loop_
_entity.id
_entity.type
_entity.pdbx_description
1 polymer ?
#
loop_
_entity_poly.entity_id
_entity_poly.type
_entity_poly.pdbx_seq_one_letter_code
_entity_poly.pdbx_strand_id
1 'polypeptide(L)'
;MGHASADRDQWQRIDFRSERLAVRTAPHIKVAIQTRGPSMQGLIRIPGAPASNFDTARGMTVVDLINVGDETRGYAEIVALEIVFTQTSPGQYYQVFAVDCGRGN
;
A
#
# COMPACT_ATOMS: atom_id res chain seq x y z
N MET A 1 17.32 23.91 11.56
CA MET A 1 17.45 22.60 10.88
C MET A 1 16.61 21.62 11.68
N GLY A 2 15.43 21.23 11.18
CA GLY A 2 14.51 20.32 11.89
C GLY A 2 14.51 18.96 11.21
N HIS A 3 14.99 17.94 11.90
CA HIS A 3 14.96 16.57 11.43
C HIS A 3 13.54 16.03 11.58
N ALA A 4 12.81 15.88 10.47
CA ALA A 4 11.62 15.06 10.44
C ALA A 4 12.08 13.59 10.54
N SER A 5 12.12 13.06 11.76
CA SER A 5 11.98 11.63 11.93
C SER A 5 10.62 11.29 11.34
N ALA A 6 10.56 10.55 10.24
CA ALA A 6 9.32 9.91 9.87
C ALA A 6 8.89 9.10 11.10
N ASP A 7 7.82 9.52 11.77
CA ASP A 7 7.30 8.85 12.96
C ASP A 7 7.05 7.39 12.60
N ARG A 8 8.01 6.54 13.01
CA ARG A 8 7.85 5.09 13.03
C ARG A 8 6.59 4.86 13.87
N ASP A 9 5.67 4.04 13.38
CA ASP A 9 4.35 3.76 13.99
C ASP A 9 3.17 4.70 13.66
N GLN A 10 3.34 5.74 12.82
CA GLN A 10 2.18 6.50 12.31
C GLN A 10 1.71 6.02 10.94
N TRP A 11 0.39 5.82 10.78
CA TRP A 11 -0.23 5.58 9.49
C TRP A 11 -0.08 6.79 8.56
N GLN A 12 0.56 6.56 7.42
CA GLN A 12 0.73 7.53 6.36
C GLN A 12 -0.27 7.23 5.24
N ARG A 13 -0.98 8.26 4.80
CA ARG A 13 -1.95 8.15 3.70
C ARG A 13 -1.27 8.40 2.36
N ILE A 14 -1.50 7.49 1.41
CA ILE A 14 -1.03 7.58 0.03
C ILE A 14 -2.27 7.67 -0.86
N ASP A 15 -2.53 8.85 -1.42
CA ASP A 15 -3.66 9.03 -2.33
C ASP A 15 -3.31 8.52 -3.73
N PHE A 16 -4.21 7.73 -4.32
CA PHE A 16 -4.12 7.33 -5.71
C PHE A 16 -4.59 8.49 -6.60
N ARG A 17 -3.70 9.45 -6.86
CA ARG A 17 -4.01 10.54 -7.80
C ARG A 17 -3.95 10.03 -9.24
N SER A 18 -5.14 9.85 -9.82
CA SER A 18 -5.42 10.04 -11.25
C SER A 18 -4.60 9.26 -12.30
N GLU A 19 -4.24 7.99 -12.05
CA GLU A 19 -3.82 7.10 -13.14
C GLU A 19 -4.64 5.80 -13.12
N ARG A 20 -5.77 5.83 -13.83
CA ARG A 20 -6.34 4.69 -14.58
C ARG A 20 -6.52 3.32 -13.91
N LEU A 21 -6.55 3.20 -12.58
CA LEU A 21 -6.93 1.93 -11.98
C LEU A 21 -8.43 1.66 -12.22
N ALA A 22 -8.71 0.73 -13.13
CA ALA A 22 -10.01 0.07 -13.30
C ALA A 22 -10.42 -0.79 -12.09
N VAL A 23 -9.78 -0.59 -10.93
CA VAL A 23 -9.83 -1.43 -9.74
C VAL A 23 -10.57 -0.72 -8.60
N ARG A 24 -11.43 0.25 -8.93
CA ARG A 24 -12.07 1.12 -7.94
C ARG A 24 -12.98 0.35 -6.98
N THR A 25 -13.64 -0.71 -7.45
CA THR A 25 -14.60 -1.51 -6.64
C THR A 25 -14.30 -3.00 -6.70
N ALA A 26 -13.02 -3.37 -6.85
CA ALA A 26 -12.64 -4.78 -6.84
C ALA A 26 -12.70 -5.33 -5.40
N PRO A 27 -12.96 -6.64 -5.23
CA PRO A 27 -12.87 -7.29 -3.93
C PRO A 27 -11.48 -7.13 -3.32
N HIS A 28 -10.44 -7.30 -4.13
CA HIS A 28 -9.05 -7.18 -3.70
C HIS A 28 -8.23 -6.38 -4.72
N ILE A 29 -7.11 -5.81 -4.26
CA ILE A 29 -6.13 -5.13 -5.11
C ILE A 29 -4.73 -5.61 -4.79
N LYS A 30 -3.89 -5.68 -5.83
CA LYS A 30 -2.47 -5.93 -5.66
C LYS A 30 -1.73 -4.61 -5.63
N VAL A 31 -0.86 -4.46 -4.64
CA VAL A 31 -0.04 -3.27 -4.46
C VAL A 31 1.41 -3.69 -4.37
N ALA A 32 2.24 -3.11 -5.21
CA ALA A 32 3.66 -3.26 -5.12
C ALA A 32 4.28 -2.13 -4.31
N ILE A 33 5.18 -2.51 -3.41
CA ILE A 33 5.98 -1.60 -2.61
C ILE A 33 7.42 -1.82 -3.04
N GLN A 34 8.03 -0.80 -3.63
CA GLN A 34 9.43 -0.81 -4.04
C GLN A 34 10.23 0.09 -3.10
N THR A 35 11.38 -0.39 -2.63
CA THR A 35 12.30 0.35 -1.77
C THR A 35 13.68 0.44 -2.41
N ARG A 36 14.32 1.60 -2.26
CA ARG A 36 15.74 1.76 -2.59
C ARG A 36 16.55 1.81 -1.30
N GLY A 37 17.49 0.87 -1.15
CA GLY A 37 18.29 0.70 0.06
C GLY A 37 17.98 -0.63 0.77
N PRO A 38 18.21 -0.73 2.09
CA PRO A 38 17.89 -1.92 2.87
C PRO A 38 16.39 -2.29 2.82
N SER A 39 16.03 -3.48 3.30
CA SER A 39 14.63 -3.89 3.42
C SER A 39 13.84 -2.92 4.32
N MET A 40 12.55 -2.84 4.06
CA MET A 40 11.57 -2.23 4.96
C MET A 40 10.48 -3.24 5.30
N GLN A 41 9.98 -3.13 6.52
CA GLN A 41 8.85 -3.93 6.99
C GLN A 41 7.79 -3.03 7.60
N GLY A 42 6.54 -3.49 7.52
CA GLY A 42 5.42 -2.73 8.07
C GLY A 42 4.07 -3.34 7.75
N LEU A 43 3.05 -2.51 7.89
CA LEU A 43 1.66 -2.83 7.57
C LEU A 43 1.15 -1.91 6.48
N ILE A 44 0.31 -2.44 5.62
CA ILE A 44 -0.38 -1.69 4.57
C ILE A 44 -1.85 -2.10 4.51
N ARG A 45 -2.75 -1.16 4.23
CA ARG A 45 -4.20 -1.42 4.11
C ARG A 45 -4.90 -0.43 3.20
N ILE A 46 -6.10 -0.78 2.78
CA ILE A 46 -7.10 0.18 2.32
C ILE A 46 -7.73 0.81 3.58
N PRO A 47 -7.98 2.14 3.63
CA PRO A 47 -8.64 2.77 4.78
C PRO A 47 -9.95 2.06 5.16
N GLY A 48 -10.07 1.64 6.42
CA GLY A 48 -11.22 0.89 6.93
C GLY A 48 -11.20 -0.62 6.68
N ALA A 49 -10.20 -1.14 5.96
CA ALA A 49 -10.02 -2.57 5.72
C ALA A 49 -8.99 -3.22 6.68
N PRO A 50 -8.93 -4.56 6.75
CA PRO A 50 -7.86 -5.27 7.45
C PRO A 50 -6.47 -4.92 6.91
N ALA A 51 -5.47 -4.91 7.79
CA ALA A 51 -4.08 -4.66 7.40
C ALA A 51 -3.34 -5.94 7.00
N SER A 52 -2.46 -5.80 6.02
CA SER A 52 -1.55 -6.83 5.55
C SER A 52 -0.11 -6.47 5.91
N ASN A 53 0.67 -7.46 6.35
CA ASN A 53 2.11 -7.30 6.55
C ASN A 53 2.82 -7.19 5.20
N PHE A 54 3.92 -6.44 5.17
CA PHE A 54 4.84 -6.44 4.03
C PHE A 54 6.30 -6.50 4.50
N ASP A 55 7.14 -7.12 3.66
CA ASP A 55 8.59 -7.09 3.76
C ASP A 55 9.14 -6.92 2.34
N THR A 56 9.85 -5.82 2.09
CA THR A 56 10.40 -5.53 0.75
C THR A 56 11.65 -6.34 0.43
N ALA A 57 12.20 -7.08 1.40
CA ALA A 57 13.38 -7.94 1.28
C ALA A 57 14.52 -7.28 0.47
N ARG A 58 14.68 -7.65 -0.80
CA ARG A 58 15.73 -7.13 -1.68
C ARG A 58 15.31 -5.90 -2.51
N GLY A 59 14.28 -5.19 -2.08
CA GLY A 59 13.89 -3.90 -2.67
C GLY A 59 12.50 -3.87 -3.30
N MET A 60 11.72 -4.97 -3.28
CA MET A 60 10.34 -4.95 -3.76
C MET A 60 9.51 -6.09 -3.16
N THR A 61 8.24 -5.81 -2.90
CA THR A 61 7.24 -6.82 -2.55
C THR A 61 5.89 -6.47 -3.16
N VAL A 62 5.03 -7.47 -3.36
CA VAL A 62 3.66 -7.30 -3.82
C VAL A 62 2.73 -7.86 -2.75
N VAL A 63 1.79 -7.03 -2.32
CA VAL A 63 0.85 -7.33 -1.25
C VAL A 63 -0.56 -7.35 -1.83
N ASP A 64 -1.32 -8.38 -1.49
CA ASP A 64 -2.75 -8.44 -1.78
C ASP A 64 -3.53 -7.79 -0.63
N LEU A 65 -4.39 -6.83 -0.97
CA LEU A 65 -5.19 -6.08 -0.01
C LEU A 65 -6.67 -6.34 -0.26
N ILE A 66 -7.37 -6.70 0.81
CA ILE A 66 -8.80 -6.92 0.80
C ILE A 66 -9.53 -5.58 0.91
N ASN A 67 -10.49 -5.33 0.04
CA ASN A 67 -11.31 -4.13 0.06
C ASN A 67 -12.43 -4.23 1.10
N VAL A 68 -12.95 -3.08 1.51
CA VAL A 68 -14.13 -3.00 2.37
C VAL A 68 -15.37 -3.27 1.53
N GLY A 69 -16.22 -4.17 2.00
CA GLY A 69 -17.49 -4.52 1.36
C GLY A 69 -17.63 -6.02 1.18
N ASP A 70 -18.66 -6.40 0.44
CA ASP A 70 -18.97 -7.78 0.13
C ASP A 70 -19.76 -7.85 -1.18
N GLU A 71 -19.99 -9.07 -1.69
CA GLU A 71 -20.72 -9.29 -2.95
C GLU A 71 -22.19 -8.85 -2.90
N THR A 72 -22.77 -8.70 -1.71
CA THR A 72 -24.18 -8.33 -1.51
C THR A 72 -24.39 -6.82 -1.44
N ARG A 73 -23.42 -6.08 -0.90
CA ARG A 73 -23.48 -4.62 -0.69
C ARG A 73 -22.60 -3.83 -1.66
N GLY A 74 -21.75 -4.53 -2.41
CA GLY A 74 -20.72 -3.93 -3.25
C GLY A 74 -19.48 -3.54 -2.45
N TYR A 75 -18.40 -3.28 -3.19
CA TYR A 75 -17.11 -2.90 -2.62
C TYR A 75 -16.92 -1.38 -2.66
N ALA A 76 -16.26 -0.86 -1.62
CA ALA A 76 -15.96 0.57 -1.49
C ALA A 76 -15.00 1.05 -2.59
N GLU A 77 -15.09 2.34 -2.94
CA GLU A 77 -14.14 2.95 -3.86
C GLU A 77 -12.75 3.06 -3.22
N ILE A 78 -11.74 2.48 -3.86
CA ILE A 78 -10.35 2.57 -3.38
C ILE A 78 -9.71 3.85 -3.90
N VAL A 79 -9.67 4.87 -3.04
CA VAL A 79 -9.09 6.20 -3.35
C VAL A 79 -7.73 6.44 -2.72
N ALA A 80 -7.35 5.65 -1.72
CA ALA A 80 -6.11 5.80 -0.98
C ALA A 80 -5.67 4.48 -0.34
N LEU A 81 -4.40 4.43 0.06
CA LEU A 81 -3.83 3.41 0.93
C LEU A 81 -3.30 4.06 2.21
N GLU A 82 -3.22 3.26 3.26
CA GLU A 82 -2.52 3.60 4.49
C GLU A 82 -1.36 2.64 4.67
N ILE A 83 -0.18 3.19 4.95
CA ILE A 83 1.04 2.42 5.23
C ILE A 83 1.64 2.88 6.55
N VAL A 84 2.14 1.94 7.35
CA VAL A 84 2.95 2.24 8.53
C VAL A 84 4.17 1.34 8.51
N PHE A 85 5.32 1.90 8.85
CA PHE A 85 6.57 1.14 8.89
C PHE A 85 6.92 0.76 10.32
N THR A 86 7.19 -0.53 10.53
CA THR A 86 7.69 -1.07 11.80
C THR A 86 9.21 -1.22 11.79
N GLN A 87 9.83 -1.28 10.61
CA GLN A 87 11.28 -1.29 10.45
C GLN A 87 11.72 -0.43 9.26
N THR A 88 12.45 0.65 9.56
CA THR A 88 13.08 1.54 8.56
C THR A 88 14.47 1.96 9.00
N SER A 89 15.34 2.21 8.03
CA SER A 89 16.64 2.87 8.20
C SER A 89 16.56 4.33 7.72
N PRO A 90 17.29 5.26 8.35
CA PRO A 90 17.33 6.65 7.90
C PRO A 90 17.78 6.77 6.43
N GLY A 91 17.18 7.68 5.68
CA GLY A 91 17.56 7.97 4.29
C GLY A 91 17.07 6.96 3.25
N GLN A 92 16.22 6.00 3.63
CA GLN A 92 15.58 5.12 2.66
C GLN A 92 14.39 5.80 1.96
N TYR A 93 14.14 5.39 0.72
CA TYR A 93 13.02 5.85 -0.09
C TYR A 93 12.18 4.66 -0.53
N TYR A 94 10.87 4.88 -0.62
CA TYR A 94 9.93 3.88 -1.12
C TYR A 94 8.93 4.48 -2.09
N GLN A 95 8.37 3.63 -2.94
CA GLN A 95 7.29 3.93 -3.87
C GLN A 95 6.23 2.84 -3.77
N VAL A 96 4.98 3.24 -3.83
CA VAL A 96 3.82 2.34 -3.78
C VAL A 96 3.04 2.53 -5.07
N PHE A 97 2.80 1.45 -5.78
CA PHE A 97 2.02 1.45 -7.02
C PHE A 97 1.04 0.29 -6.98
N ALA A 98 -0.19 0.56 -7.40
CA ALA A 98 -1.13 -0.53 -7.57
C ALA A 98 -0.81 -1.26 -8.87
N VAL A 99 -0.74 -2.57 -8.78
CA VAL A 99 -0.48 -3.46 -9.90
C VAL A 99 -1.81 -3.69 -10.57
N ASP A 100 -1.90 -3.40 -11.87
CA ASP A 100 -3.07 -3.77 -12.65
C ASP A 100 -3.28 -5.28 -12.48
N CYS A 101 -4.38 -5.67 -11.85
CA CYS A 101 -4.86 -7.04 -11.90
C CYS A 101 -5.36 -7.24 -13.32
N GLY A 102 -4.41 -7.46 -14.23
CA GLY A 102 -4.59 -7.59 -15.67
C GLY A 102 -5.93 -8.23 -15.98
N ARG A 103 -6.76 -7.49 -16.71
CA ARG A 103 -7.83 -8.06 -17.51
C ARG A 103 -7.17 -9.14 -18.37
N GLY A 104 -7.30 -10.39 -17.97
CA GLY A 104 -6.78 -11.52 -18.71
C GLY A 104 -7.27 -11.44 -20.15
N ASN A 105 -6.35 -11.58 -21.08
CA ASN A 105 -6.65 -11.97 -22.44
C ASN A 105 -5.73 -13.13 -22.81
#